data_AF-A0A838H7B5-F1
#
_entry.id   AF-A0A838H7B5-F1
#
_cell.length_a   1.000
_cell.length_b   1.000
_cell.length_c   1.000
_cell.angle_alpha   90.00
_cell.angle_beta   90.00
_cell.angle_gamma   90.00
#
_symmetry.space_group_name_H-M   'P 1'
#
loop_
_entity.id
_entity.type
_entity.pdbx_description
1 polymer ?
#
loop_
_entity_poly.entity_id
_entity_poly.type
_entity_poly.pdbx_seq_one_letter_code
_entity_poly.pdbx_strand_id
1 'polypeptide(L)'
;MNNLSRRRRHPVAGLLVLLLGLVLAGSLYSAFRPAAAADSTSDTELIANGRKLFVVGCASCHGLNGEGIVTKSGTNYGPQLVGVGAASVDFQVGTGRMPLARPGRQALPKEPSYTDEEIAELAAFVASLGPGPAIPSEQDIDISDADIVNGGEFFKTNCTACHNFAAAGGALPKGGYAPGLLNTSSRHII
;
A
#
# COMPACT_ATOMS: atom_id res chain seq x y z
N MET A 1 -32.69 -52.52 -16.08
CA MET A 1 -32.89 -51.16 -15.52
C MET A 1 -32.50 -51.24 -14.05
N ASN A 2 -31.37 -50.76 -13.51
CA ASN A 2 -30.83 -49.40 -13.45
C ASN A 2 -29.30 -49.45 -13.16
N ASN A 3 -28.46 -49.41 -14.20
CA ASN A 3 -27.00 -49.40 -14.05
C ASN A 3 -26.44 -48.06 -13.49
N LEU A 4 -27.26 -47.01 -13.49
CA LEU A 4 -26.91 -45.68 -12.99
C LEU A 4 -26.81 -45.62 -11.45
N SER A 5 -27.63 -46.41 -10.74
CA SER A 5 -27.65 -46.42 -9.27
C SER A 5 -26.41 -47.09 -8.67
N ARG A 6 -25.89 -48.14 -9.32
CA ARG A 6 -24.68 -48.85 -8.89
C ARG A 6 -23.41 -48.01 -9.08
N ARG A 7 -23.35 -47.16 -10.12
CA ARG A 7 -22.25 -46.22 -10.36
C ARG A 7 -22.22 -45.04 -9.39
N ARG A 8 -23.39 -44.56 -8.92
CA ARG A 8 -23.50 -43.46 -7.93
C ARG A 8 -22.93 -43.79 -6.54
N ARG A 9 -22.87 -45.07 -6.16
CA ARG A 9 -22.40 -45.52 -4.83
C ARG A 9 -20.93 -45.96 -4.82
N HIS A 10 -20.21 -45.79 -5.93
CA HIS A 10 -18.80 -46.18 -6.04
C HIS A 10 -17.90 -45.06 -5.49
N PRO A 11 -16.88 -45.35 -4.66
CA PRO A 11 -16.06 -44.31 -4.01
C PRO A 11 -15.35 -43.38 -5.02
N VAL A 12 -15.01 -43.89 -6.20
CA VAL A 12 -14.42 -43.12 -7.31
C VAL A 12 -15.38 -42.03 -7.85
N ALA A 13 -16.70 -42.22 -7.76
CA ALA A 13 -17.66 -41.22 -8.19
C ALA A 13 -17.61 -39.95 -7.30
N GLY A 14 -17.35 -40.11 -6.00
CA GLY A 14 -17.16 -38.98 -5.08
C GLY A 14 -15.88 -38.20 -5.41
N LEU A 15 -14.78 -38.91 -5.68
CA LEU A 15 -13.51 -38.28 -6.06
C LEU A 15 -13.61 -37.51 -7.39
N LEU A 16 -14.31 -38.08 -8.39
CA LEU A 16 -14.54 -37.43 -9.67
C LEU A 16 -15.42 -36.18 -9.54
N VAL A 17 -16.46 -36.21 -8.72
CA VAL A 17 -17.30 -35.03 -8.45
C VAL A 17 -16.51 -33.95 -7.72
N LEU A 18 -15.67 -34.32 -6.76
CA LEU A 18 -14.81 -33.38 -6.05
C LEU A 18 -13.78 -32.72 -6.98
N LEU A 19 -13.10 -33.51 -7.82
CA LEU A 19 -12.16 -32.99 -8.82
C LEU A 19 -12.86 -32.07 -9.82
N LEU A 20 -14.05 -32.45 -10.30
CA LEU A 20 -14.85 -31.61 -11.19
C LEU A 20 -15.25 -30.29 -10.50
N GLY A 21 -15.64 -30.36 -9.22
CA GLY A 21 -15.96 -29.18 -8.41
C GLY A 21 -14.75 -28.25 -8.21
N LEU A 22 -13.56 -28.80 -7.93
CA LEU A 22 -12.31 -28.05 -7.80
C LEU A 22 -11.90 -27.39 -9.13
N VAL A 23 -12.02 -28.10 -10.24
CA VAL A 23 -11.72 -27.56 -11.58
C VAL A 23 -12.70 -26.46 -11.95
N LEU A 24 -13.99 -26.64 -11.69
CA LEU A 24 -15.02 -25.62 -11.92
C LEU A 24 -14.78 -24.39 -11.04
N ALA A 25 -14.55 -24.57 -9.74
CA ALA A 25 -14.26 -23.47 -8.83
C ALA A 25 -12.97 -22.71 -9.22
N GLY A 26 -11.91 -23.44 -9.58
CA GLY A 26 -10.65 -22.85 -10.03
C GLY A 26 -10.77 -22.09 -11.37
N SER A 27 -11.56 -22.61 -12.31
CA SER A 27 -11.80 -21.95 -13.60
C SER A 27 -12.69 -20.71 -13.47
N LEU A 28 -13.74 -20.77 -12.66
CA LEU A 28 -14.56 -19.61 -12.30
C LEU A 28 -13.71 -18.52 -11.62
N TYR A 29 -12.89 -18.89 -10.63
CA TYR A 29 -11.98 -17.95 -9.96
C TYR A 29 -10.99 -17.29 -10.94
N SER A 30 -10.42 -18.07 -11.86
CA SER A 30 -9.50 -17.55 -12.88
C SER A 30 -10.17 -16.58 -13.86
N ALA A 31 -11.43 -16.81 -14.21
CA ALA A 31 -12.17 -15.95 -15.14
C ALA A 31 -12.61 -14.62 -14.51
N PHE A 32 -12.83 -14.58 -13.20
CA PHE A 32 -13.27 -13.40 -12.46
C PHE A 32 -12.16 -12.72 -11.66
N ARG A 33 -10.90 -13.16 -11.80
CA ARG A 33 -9.78 -12.47 -11.16
C ARG A 33 -9.60 -11.09 -11.81
N PRO A 34 -9.45 -10.01 -11.04
CA PRO A 34 -9.08 -8.71 -11.60
C PRO A 34 -7.77 -8.85 -12.39
N ALA A 35 -7.67 -8.13 -13.50
CA ALA A 35 -6.48 -8.12 -14.36
C ALA A 35 -5.33 -7.38 -13.65
N ALA A 36 -4.63 -8.09 -12.77
CA ALA A 36 -3.37 -7.64 -12.17
C ALA A 36 -2.32 -8.71 -12.44
N ALA A 37 -1.93 -8.91 -13.70
CA ALA A 37 -0.82 -9.79 -14.10
C ALA A 37 -0.46 -9.66 -15.59
N ALA A 38 -0.34 -8.42 -16.12
CA ALA A 38 0.03 -8.23 -17.53
C ALA A 38 1.48 -7.77 -17.74
N ASP A 39 2.31 -7.66 -16.69
CA ASP A 39 3.71 -7.23 -16.85
C ASP A 39 4.66 -7.95 -15.87
N SER A 40 4.58 -9.28 -15.82
CA SER A 40 5.25 -10.08 -14.78
C SER A 40 6.78 -9.97 -14.77
N THR A 41 7.42 -9.64 -15.90
CA THR A 41 8.89 -9.52 -15.95
C THR A 41 9.36 -8.18 -15.39
N SER A 42 8.72 -7.07 -15.77
CA SER A 42 9.02 -5.72 -15.25
C SER A 42 8.70 -5.64 -13.76
N ASP A 43 7.57 -6.19 -13.32
CA ASP A 43 7.18 -6.24 -11.91
C ASP A 43 8.19 -7.01 -11.05
N THR A 44 8.69 -8.16 -11.53
CA THR A 44 9.70 -8.92 -10.78
C THR A 44 11.04 -8.20 -10.67
N GLU A 45 11.44 -7.47 -11.70
CA GLU A 45 12.67 -6.68 -11.69
C GLU A 45 12.56 -5.48 -10.74
N LEU A 46 11.44 -4.74 -10.78
CA LEU A 46 11.15 -3.64 -9.88
C LEU A 46 11.16 -4.09 -8.41
N ILE A 47 10.50 -5.21 -8.10
CA ILE A 47 10.50 -5.78 -6.74
C ILE A 47 11.91 -6.18 -6.32
N ALA A 48 12.70 -6.79 -7.23
CA ALA A 48 14.06 -7.22 -6.92
C ALA A 48 15.01 -6.02 -6.67
N ASN A 49 14.90 -4.95 -7.45
CA ASN A 49 15.67 -3.73 -7.25
C ASN A 49 15.23 -3.00 -5.98
N GLY A 50 13.93 -2.85 -5.77
CA GLY A 50 13.36 -2.28 -4.55
C GLY A 50 13.82 -3.00 -3.30
N ARG A 51 13.92 -4.35 -3.35
CA ARG A 51 14.48 -5.13 -2.24
C ARG A 51 15.94 -4.79 -1.93
N LYS A 52 16.77 -4.55 -2.94
CA LYS A 52 18.18 -4.16 -2.73
C LYS A 52 18.26 -2.81 -2.02
N LEU A 53 17.49 -1.82 -2.48
CA LEU A 53 17.40 -0.50 -1.86
C LEU A 53 16.88 -0.61 -0.42
N PHE A 54 15.83 -1.38 -0.21
CA PHE A 54 15.20 -1.58 1.09
C PHE A 54 16.15 -2.20 2.13
N VAL A 55 16.92 -3.22 1.74
CA VAL A 55 17.88 -3.88 2.63
C VAL A 55 18.94 -2.88 3.12
N VAL A 56 19.35 -1.94 2.27
CA VAL A 56 20.36 -0.94 2.62
C VAL A 56 19.77 0.22 3.43
N GLY A 57 18.60 0.73 3.03
CA GLY A 57 18.04 1.98 3.58
C GLY A 57 17.00 1.82 4.69
N CYS A 58 16.34 0.67 4.79
CA CYS A 58 15.11 0.52 5.59
C CYS A 58 15.15 -0.65 6.59
N ALA A 59 15.81 -1.75 6.22
CA ALA A 59 15.72 -3.02 6.97
C ALA A 59 16.28 -2.95 8.39
N SER A 60 17.21 -2.03 8.68
CA SER A 60 17.76 -1.83 10.03
C SER A 60 16.71 -1.36 11.04
N CYS A 61 15.63 -0.76 10.57
CA CYS A 61 14.49 -0.33 11.40
C CYS A 61 13.25 -1.21 11.17
N HIS A 62 13.00 -1.63 9.93
CA HIS A 62 11.76 -2.29 9.52
C HIS A 62 11.88 -3.81 9.34
N GLY A 63 13.03 -4.42 9.65
CA GLY A 63 13.28 -5.85 9.41
C GLY A 63 13.58 -6.15 7.94
N LEU A 64 14.13 -7.33 7.64
CA LEU A 64 14.58 -7.67 6.28
C LEU A 64 13.43 -7.86 5.30
N ASN A 65 12.23 -8.17 5.80
CA ASN A 65 11.02 -8.42 5.03
C ASN A 65 9.88 -7.48 5.47
N GLY A 66 10.20 -6.33 6.08
CA GLY A 66 9.18 -5.37 6.53
C GLY A 66 8.38 -5.83 7.76
N GLU A 67 8.85 -6.82 8.51
CA GLU A 67 8.19 -7.34 9.72
C GLU A 67 8.20 -6.38 10.91
N GLY A 68 9.00 -5.31 10.84
CA GLY A 68 9.21 -4.37 11.94
C GLY A 68 10.18 -4.91 13.01
N ILE A 69 10.66 -4.02 13.87
CA ILE A 69 11.56 -4.36 14.96
C ILE A 69 11.00 -3.82 16.27
N VAL A 70 10.85 -4.68 17.28
CA VAL A 70 10.39 -4.31 18.62
C VAL A 70 11.61 -4.08 19.53
N THR A 71 11.64 -2.95 20.23
CA THR A 71 12.68 -2.65 21.21
C THR A 71 12.47 -3.44 22.50
N LYS A 72 13.49 -3.48 23.37
CA LYS A 72 13.41 -4.11 24.70
C LYS A 72 12.30 -3.54 25.59
N SER A 73 11.89 -2.29 25.36
CA SER A 73 10.79 -1.63 26.08
C SER A 73 9.41 -1.96 25.53
N GLY A 74 9.31 -2.84 24.52
CA GLY A 74 8.05 -3.23 23.89
C GLY A 74 7.51 -2.19 22.89
N THR A 75 8.30 -1.18 22.52
CA THR A 75 7.92 -0.17 21.52
C THR A 75 8.49 -0.54 20.16
N ASN A 76 7.81 -0.21 19.06
CA ASN A 76 8.36 -0.43 17.72
C ASN A 76 9.51 0.56 17.45
N TYR A 77 10.69 0.03 17.10
CA TYR A 77 11.82 0.81 16.61
C TYR A 77 11.55 1.32 15.19
N GLY A 78 11.13 0.41 14.31
CA GLY A 78 10.41 0.69 13.08
C GLY A 78 9.17 -0.20 13.01
N PRO A 79 7.99 0.35 12.65
CA PRO A 79 6.77 -0.44 12.53
C PRO A 79 6.88 -1.46 11.38
N GLN A 80 6.02 -2.48 11.40
CA GLN A 80 5.84 -3.35 10.25
C GLN A 80 5.35 -2.57 9.03
N LEU A 81 5.78 -2.99 7.84
CA LEU A 81 5.40 -2.41 6.55
C LEU A 81 4.52 -3.36 5.73
N VAL A 82 4.28 -4.59 6.22
CA VAL A 82 3.32 -5.51 5.59
C VAL A 82 1.93 -4.87 5.56
N GLY A 83 1.38 -4.71 4.36
CA GLY A 83 0.03 -4.20 4.12
C GLY A 83 -0.13 -2.68 4.13
N VAL A 84 0.94 -1.90 4.29
CA VAL A 84 0.86 -0.42 4.24
C VAL A 84 0.64 0.10 2.80
N GLY A 85 0.94 -0.71 1.79
CA GLY A 85 0.73 -0.40 0.38
C GLY A 85 1.82 0.49 -0.25
N ALA A 86 1.79 0.57 -1.58
CA ALA A 86 2.72 1.36 -2.39
C ALA A 86 2.54 2.86 -2.14
N ALA A 87 1.30 3.34 -1.96
CA ALA A 87 1.01 4.75 -1.71
C ALA A 87 1.71 5.29 -0.45
N SER A 88 1.82 4.46 0.60
CA SER A 88 2.53 4.86 1.82
C SER A 88 4.02 5.10 1.56
N VAL A 89 4.64 4.32 0.67
CA VAL A 89 6.05 4.50 0.31
C VAL A 89 6.21 5.74 -0.56
N ASP A 90 5.38 5.90 -1.58
CA ASP A 90 5.34 7.08 -2.45
C ASP A 90 5.23 8.37 -1.62
N PHE A 91 4.27 8.43 -0.69
CA PHE A 91 4.12 9.57 0.19
C PHE A 91 5.30 9.75 1.16
N GLN A 92 5.68 8.72 1.92
CA GLN A 92 6.68 8.90 2.99
C GLN A 92 8.08 9.14 2.42
N VAL A 93 8.46 8.46 1.34
CA VAL A 93 9.78 8.58 0.72
C VAL A 93 9.82 9.74 -0.28
N GLY A 94 8.79 9.90 -1.10
CA GLY A 94 8.69 10.99 -2.10
C GLY A 94 8.54 12.38 -1.48
N THR A 95 8.02 12.48 -0.25
CA THR A 95 8.07 13.74 0.52
C THR A 95 9.32 13.87 1.40
N GLY A 96 10.23 12.92 1.31
CA GLY A 96 11.48 12.83 2.06
C GLY A 96 11.33 12.57 3.55
N ARG A 97 10.12 12.34 4.08
CA ARG A 97 9.91 12.03 5.51
C ARG A 97 10.68 10.77 5.93
N MET A 98 10.67 9.75 5.09
CA MET A 98 11.50 8.56 5.17
C MET A 98 12.61 8.61 4.11
N PRO A 99 13.79 8.03 4.40
CA PRO A 99 14.17 7.34 5.63
C PRO A 99 14.48 8.33 6.78
N LEU A 100 14.10 7.98 8.01
CA LEU A 100 14.39 8.80 9.19
C LEU A 100 15.81 8.55 9.71
N ALA A 101 16.52 9.61 10.08
CA ALA A 101 17.82 9.47 10.74
C ALA A 101 17.72 8.88 12.15
N ARG A 102 16.59 9.13 12.84
CA ARG A 102 16.27 8.58 14.16
C ARG A 102 14.76 8.58 14.40
N PRO A 103 14.21 7.62 15.15
CA PRO A 103 12.82 7.66 15.58
C PRO A 103 12.52 8.96 16.34
N GLY A 104 11.31 9.49 16.16
CA GLY A 104 10.89 10.75 16.75
C GLY A 104 9.38 10.87 16.79
N ARG A 105 8.89 11.96 17.39
CA ARG A 105 7.44 12.20 17.53
C ARG A 105 6.74 12.43 16.19
N GLN A 106 7.45 13.00 15.21
CA GLN A 106 6.93 13.31 13.90
C GLN A 106 8.06 13.27 12.86
N ALA A 107 7.79 12.67 11.70
CA ALA A 107 8.68 12.72 10.56
C ALA A 107 8.50 14.06 9.82
N LEU A 108 9.56 14.86 9.79
CA LEU A 108 9.57 16.13 9.08
C LEU A 108 9.97 15.89 7.62
N PRO A 109 9.36 16.62 6.67
CA PRO A 109 9.80 16.57 5.28
C PRO A 109 11.23 17.11 5.16
N LYS A 110 11.97 16.52 4.24
CA LYS A 110 13.33 16.92 3.84
C LYS A 110 13.47 16.63 2.35
N GLU A 111 14.60 17.00 1.76
CA GLU A 111 14.91 16.59 0.40
C GLU A 111 14.85 15.06 0.27
N PRO A 112 14.10 14.53 -0.72
CA PRO A 112 14.05 13.09 -0.98
C PRO A 112 15.47 12.53 -1.18
N SER A 113 15.73 11.38 -0.56
CA SER A 113 17.04 10.71 -0.66
C SER A 113 17.14 9.75 -1.83
N TYR A 114 16.02 9.52 -2.53
CA TYR A 114 15.86 8.56 -3.62
C TYR A 114 15.25 9.27 -4.81
N THR A 115 15.54 8.80 -6.02
CA THR A 115 14.87 9.28 -7.24
C THR A 115 13.45 8.72 -7.36
N ASP A 116 12.64 9.27 -8.26
CA ASP A 116 11.27 8.80 -8.49
C ASP A 116 11.25 7.32 -8.93
N GLU A 117 12.24 6.88 -9.72
CA GLU A 117 12.41 5.49 -10.13
C GLU A 117 12.74 4.59 -8.94
N GLU A 118 13.67 4.99 -8.08
CA GLU A 118 14.03 4.24 -6.86
C GLU A 118 12.86 4.19 -5.87
N ILE A 119 12.05 5.24 -5.79
CA ILE A 119 10.82 5.28 -4.99
C ILE A 119 9.80 4.28 -5.53
N ALA A 120 9.61 4.22 -6.86
CA ALA A 120 8.72 3.24 -7.49
C ALA A 120 9.19 1.80 -7.24
N GLU A 121 10.49 1.54 -7.32
CA GLU A 121 11.08 0.24 -6.98
C GLU A 121 10.83 -0.13 -5.51
N LEU A 122 11.11 0.78 -4.57
CA LEU A 122 10.83 0.60 -3.15
C LEU A 122 9.35 0.34 -2.89
N ALA A 123 8.46 1.09 -3.54
CA ALA A 123 7.02 0.95 -3.41
C ALA A 123 6.52 -0.40 -3.93
N ALA A 124 7.06 -0.87 -5.06
CA ALA A 124 6.78 -2.19 -5.61
C ALA A 124 7.22 -3.31 -4.65
N PHE A 125 8.41 -3.19 -4.06
CA PHE A 125 8.86 -4.17 -3.05
C PHE A 125 7.93 -4.20 -1.83
N VAL A 126 7.57 -3.06 -1.25
CA VAL A 126 6.68 -3.02 -0.08
C VAL A 126 5.27 -3.53 -0.41
N ALA A 127 4.74 -3.22 -1.60
CA ALA A 127 3.47 -3.75 -2.06
C ALA A 127 3.48 -5.27 -2.25
N SER A 128 4.64 -5.86 -2.56
CA SER A 128 4.79 -7.31 -2.67
C SER A 128 4.67 -8.05 -1.32
N LEU A 129 4.83 -7.34 -0.19
CA LEU A 129 4.78 -7.92 1.15
C LEU A 129 3.35 -8.23 1.60
N GLY A 130 2.34 -7.56 1.04
CA GLY A 130 0.93 -7.77 1.37
C GLY A 130 0.00 -6.75 0.73
N PRO A 131 -1.32 -7.01 0.70
CA PRO A 131 -2.29 -6.11 0.09
C PRO A 131 -2.34 -4.77 0.83
N GLY A 132 -2.37 -3.68 0.07
CA GLY A 132 -2.48 -2.32 0.59
C GLY A 132 -2.82 -1.32 -0.52
N PRO A 133 -2.99 -0.04 -0.18
CA PRO A 133 -3.32 1.01 -1.15
C PRO A 133 -2.27 1.12 -2.27
N ALA A 134 -2.73 1.16 -3.51
CA ALA A 134 -1.89 1.47 -4.67
C ALA A 134 -1.64 2.97 -4.75
N ILE A 135 -0.54 3.36 -5.41
CA ILE A 135 -0.25 4.76 -5.73
C ILE A 135 -1.39 5.29 -6.61
N PRO A 136 -1.98 6.47 -6.31
CA PRO A 136 -2.99 7.10 -7.17
C PRO A 136 -2.48 7.25 -8.61
N SER A 137 -3.31 6.84 -9.57
CA SER A 137 -3.08 7.09 -10.99
C SER A 137 -3.28 8.55 -11.34
N GLU A 138 -2.84 8.97 -12.53
CA GLU A 138 -3.12 10.32 -13.04
C GLU A 138 -4.62 10.62 -13.11
N GLN A 139 -5.45 9.61 -13.38
CA GLN A 139 -6.91 9.75 -13.39
C GLN A 139 -7.49 9.96 -11.99
N ASP A 140 -6.89 9.36 -10.96
CA ASP A 140 -7.35 9.51 -9.58
C ASP A 140 -7.08 10.93 -9.03
N ILE A 141 -6.14 11.66 -9.64
CA ILE A 141 -5.71 13.00 -9.21
C ILE A 141 -6.13 14.11 -10.17
N ASP A 142 -6.90 13.78 -11.21
CA ASP A 142 -7.46 14.75 -12.14
C ASP A 142 -8.60 15.53 -11.46
N ILE A 143 -8.38 16.83 -11.28
CA ILE A 143 -9.32 17.75 -10.65
C ILE A 143 -9.99 18.71 -11.65
N SER A 144 -9.84 18.48 -12.95
CA SER A 144 -10.38 19.35 -14.00
C SER A 144 -11.90 19.52 -13.92
N ASP A 145 -12.60 18.45 -13.54
CA ASP A 145 -14.06 18.41 -13.36
C ASP A 145 -14.49 18.37 -11.88
N ALA A 146 -13.61 18.76 -10.95
CA ALA A 146 -13.87 18.65 -9.51
C ALA A 146 -14.96 19.63 -9.03
N ASP A 147 -15.88 19.14 -8.18
CA ASP A 147 -16.82 19.97 -7.44
C ASP A 147 -16.12 20.63 -6.24
N ILE A 148 -15.62 21.85 -6.45
CA ILE A 148 -14.90 22.63 -5.44
C ILE A 148 -15.78 22.93 -4.21
N VAL A 149 -17.09 23.12 -4.40
CA VAL A 149 -18.01 23.43 -3.28
C VAL A 149 -18.13 22.21 -2.38
N ASN A 150 -18.41 21.04 -2.96
CA ASN A 150 -18.48 19.80 -2.21
C ASN A 150 -17.13 19.42 -1.59
N GLY A 151 -16.02 19.61 -2.32
CA GLY A 151 -14.67 19.41 -1.78
C GLY A 151 -14.36 20.32 -0.58
N GLY A 152 -14.81 21.57 -0.63
CA GLY A 152 -14.70 22.52 0.49
C GLY A 152 -15.51 22.09 1.72
N GLU A 153 -16.74 21.59 1.55
CA GLU A 153 -17.53 21.04 2.66
C GLU A 153 -16.89 19.78 3.27
N PHE A 154 -16.38 18.90 2.42
CA PHE A 154 -15.63 17.72 2.86
C PHE A 154 -14.41 18.11 3.68
N PHE A 155 -13.59 19.05 3.19
CA PHE A 155 -12.40 19.52 3.88
C PHE A 155 -12.74 20.17 5.23
N LYS A 156 -13.77 21.03 5.27
CA LYS A 156 -14.24 21.67 6.50
C LYS A 156 -14.61 20.65 7.56
N THR A 157 -15.34 19.61 7.17
CA THR A 157 -15.85 18.59 8.09
C THR A 157 -14.76 17.65 8.59
N ASN A 158 -13.80 17.27 7.73
CA ASN A 158 -12.89 16.16 8.02
C ASN A 158 -11.45 16.59 8.35
N CYS A 159 -11.01 17.77 7.88
CA CYS A 159 -9.58 18.10 7.85
C CYS A 159 -9.24 19.35 8.68
N THR A 160 -10.15 20.31 8.78
CA THR A 160 -9.85 21.63 9.38
C THR A 160 -9.54 21.60 10.87
N ALA A 161 -10.01 20.57 11.59
CA ALA A 161 -9.70 20.35 12.99
C ALA A 161 -8.18 20.26 13.23
N CYS A 162 -7.42 19.80 12.24
CA CYS A 162 -5.96 19.71 12.29
C CYS A 162 -5.30 20.74 11.36
N HIS A 163 -5.74 20.83 10.11
CA HIS A 163 -5.05 21.59 9.06
C HIS A 163 -5.49 23.05 8.94
N ASN A 164 -6.37 23.54 9.83
CA ASN A 164 -6.96 24.88 9.78
C ASN A 164 -7.92 25.09 8.59
N PHE A 165 -8.84 26.05 8.69
CA PHE A 165 -9.80 26.39 7.63
C PHE A 165 -9.13 26.83 6.33
N ALA A 166 -7.97 27.50 6.43
CA ALA A 166 -7.17 27.95 5.30
C ALA A 166 -6.14 26.90 4.84
N ALA A 167 -6.21 25.66 5.35
CA ALA A 167 -5.23 24.60 5.09
C ALA A 167 -3.78 24.99 5.46
N ALA A 168 -3.61 25.95 6.39
CA ALA A 168 -2.31 26.48 6.81
C ALA A 168 -1.57 25.57 7.81
N GLY A 169 -2.23 24.55 8.36
CA GLY A 169 -1.70 23.71 9.42
C GLY A 169 -2.00 24.25 10.82
N GLY A 170 -1.46 23.58 11.85
CA GLY A 170 -1.73 23.93 13.24
C GLY A 170 -0.91 23.11 14.24
N ALA A 171 -0.78 23.60 15.47
CA ALA A 171 -0.09 22.87 16.53
C ALA A 171 -0.92 21.66 17.01
N LEU A 172 -0.25 20.54 17.26
CA LEU A 172 -0.84 19.32 17.80
C LEU A 172 -0.31 19.01 19.21
N PRO A 173 -1.04 18.24 20.03
CA PRO A 173 -0.58 17.82 21.34
C PRO A 173 0.79 17.14 21.28
N LYS A 174 1.51 17.15 22.42
CA LYS A 174 2.85 16.55 22.56
C LYS A 174 3.90 17.13 21.60
N GLY A 175 3.69 18.35 21.10
CA GLY A 175 4.66 19.10 20.31
C GLY A 175 4.80 18.62 18.86
N GLY A 176 3.76 17.98 18.30
CA GLY A 176 3.63 17.79 16.86
C GLY A 176 2.95 18.99 16.20
N TYR A 177 2.84 18.98 14.88
CA TYR A 177 2.03 19.95 14.14
C TYR A 177 1.43 19.32 12.88
N ALA A 178 0.25 19.76 12.48
CA ALA A 178 -0.30 19.48 11.16
C ALA A 178 0.38 20.43 10.16
N PRO A 179 1.02 19.92 9.08
CA PRO A 179 1.62 20.78 8.06
C PRO A 179 0.53 21.52 7.27
N GLY A 180 0.91 22.65 6.66
CA GLY A 180 0.08 23.27 5.64
C GLY A 180 -0.03 22.39 4.39
N LEU A 181 -1.16 22.45 3.70
CA LEU A 181 -1.46 21.62 2.52
C LEU A 181 -1.35 22.38 1.20
N LEU A 182 -1.04 23.68 1.25
CA LEU A 182 -0.98 24.51 0.05
C LEU A 182 0.30 24.31 -0.78
N ASN A 183 1.35 23.76 -0.17
CA ASN A 183 2.67 23.56 -0.79
C ASN A 183 3.01 22.06 -0.88
N THR A 184 2.10 21.26 -1.45
CA THR A 184 2.34 19.84 -1.72
C THR A 184 1.64 19.44 -3.03
N SER A 185 2.08 18.35 -3.65
CA SER A 185 1.50 17.87 -4.91
C SER A 185 0.14 17.21 -4.68
N SER A 186 -0.75 17.25 -5.67
CA SER A 186 -2.05 16.55 -5.62
C SER A 186 -1.87 15.06 -5.31
N ARG A 187 -0.85 14.43 -5.91
CA ARG A 187 -0.46 13.04 -5.64
C ARG A 187 -0.22 12.72 -4.16
N HIS A 188 0.25 13.69 -3.37
CA HIS A 188 0.54 13.52 -1.94
C HIS A 188 -0.55 14.09 -1.01
N ILE A 189 -1.68 14.53 -1.57
CA ILE A 189 -2.85 15.01 -0.82
C ILE A 189 -3.98 13.96 -0.79
N ILE A 190 -4.04 13.10 -1.81
CA ILE A 190 -5.20 12.24 -2.14
C ILE A 190 -5.04 10.82 -1.57
#